data_AF-A0A1E3GM09-F1
#
_entry.id   AF-A0A1E3GM09-F1
#
_cell.length_a   1.000
_cell.length_b   1.000
_cell.length_c   1.000
_cell.angle_alpha   90.00
_cell.angle_beta   90.00
_cell.angle_gamma   90.00
#
_symmetry.space_group_name_H-M   'P 1'
#
loop_
_entity.id
_entity.type
_entity.pdbx_description
1 polymer ?
#
loop_
_entity_poly.entity_id
_entity_poly.type
_entity_poly.pdbx_seq_one_letter_code
_entity_poly.pdbx_strand_id
1 'polypeptide(L)'
;MDKKRSVFNKKKWLRNHLEEILRLKKQGSSHQAVIQHLTEQQNMPFDLSESLLSRYLKEFSEDESTYKKVNDNLQNRLERKNDRLAEKNHEIQNLKRRLERTLERNLHLDVENECLKDRNRILEDKFLDGEARFKNLERYKGLHNVRQKFRELEEKNDDFFQSILSLERRCEGLAKPHEEANEKIEILQAENEKLKHDFDLIQAELEESKQRVSSLPQDQSAIQRLKEKIVQLTTENKTLSSKLSETETALQQKRTAELLEEDPQMLNPIVAMKLHIKRLQSDLKRNEGLLRETANELSNSEISAKRDRFLAYGFMFMCLVLLVFLFI
;
A
#
# COMPACT_ATOMS: atom_id res chain seq x y z
N MET A 1 66.51 -104.39 65.80
CA MET A 1 67.56 -103.41 65.45
C MET A 1 67.94 -103.65 63.99
N ASP A 2 67.12 -103.14 63.07
CA ASP A 2 67.28 -103.37 61.63
C ASP A 2 68.28 -102.38 61.03
N LYS A 3 69.43 -102.90 60.57
CA LYS A 3 70.44 -102.14 59.84
C LYS A 3 69.89 -101.77 58.44
N LYS A 4 69.39 -100.54 58.29
CA LYS A 4 69.11 -99.92 56.99
C LYS A 4 70.38 -99.96 56.12
N ARG A 5 70.41 -100.81 55.09
CA ARG A 5 71.42 -100.73 54.01
C ARG A 5 71.16 -99.45 53.22
N SER A 6 71.93 -98.40 53.47
CA SER A 6 71.97 -97.21 52.61
C SER A 6 72.46 -97.64 51.21
N VAL A 7 71.57 -97.71 50.23
CA VAL A 7 71.91 -98.04 48.84
C VAL A 7 72.59 -96.82 48.24
N PHE A 8 73.91 -96.78 48.32
CA PHE A 8 74.71 -95.70 47.75
C PHE A 8 74.54 -95.64 46.22
N ASN A 9 74.13 -94.46 45.71
CA ASN A 9 73.89 -94.28 44.27
C ASN A 9 75.22 -94.04 43.53
N LYS A 10 75.82 -95.13 43.04
CA LYS A 10 77.08 -95.14 42.27
C LYS A 10 77.02 -94.19 41.05
N LYS A 11 75.90 -94.19 40.31
CA LYS A 11 75.71 -93.35 39.10
C LYS A 11 75.75 -91.86 39.44
N LYS A 12 75.05 -91.43 40.51
CA LYS A 12 75.04 -90.04 40.95
C LYS A 12 76.43 -89.58 41.40
N TRP A 13 77.16 -90.43 42.11
CA TRP A 13 78.53 -90.10 42.55
C TRP A 13 79.51 -89.98 41.38
N LEU A 14 79.44 -90.89 40.41
CA LEU A 14 80.25 -90.80 39.18
C LEU A 14 79.91 -89.58 38.34
N ARG A 15 78.63 -89.19 38.28
CA ARG A 15 78.21 -87.96 37.59
C ARG A 15 78.80 -86.69 38.24
N ASN A 16 78.89 -86.65 39.56
CA ASN A 16 79.48 -85.52 40.28
C ASN A 16 81.00 -85.38 40.04
N HIS A 17 81.69 -86.49 39.74
CA HIS A 17 83.12 -86.51 39.44
C HIS A 17 83.40 -86.68 37.94
N LEU A 18 82.39 -86.47 37.09
CA LEU A 18 82.47 -86.72 35.64
C LEU A 18 83.52 -85.83 34.97
N GLU A 19 83.66 -84.58 35.39
CA GLU A 19 84.66 -83.65 34.86
C GLU A 19 86.09 -84.15 35.09
N GLU A 20 86.38 -84.63 36.30
CA GLU A 20 87.69 -85.19 36.67
C GLU A 20 87.96 -86.49 35.89
N ILE A 21 86.94 -87.36 35.77
CA ILE A 21 87.00 -88.60 35.00
C ILE A 21 87.29 -88.33 33.52
N LEU A 22 86.59 -87.36 32.92
CA LEU A 22 86.81 -86.97 31.53
C LEU A 22 88.17 -86.30 31.34
N ARG A 23 88.68 -85.56 32.32
CA ARG A 23 90.04 -84.98 32.29
C ARG A 23 91.11 -86.08 32.24
N LEU A 24 91.04 -87.06 33.13
CA LEU A 24 91.97 -88.19 33.16
C LEU A 24 91.90 -89.02 31.88
N LYS A 25 90.70 -89.23 31.34
CA LYS A 25 90.51 -89.92 30.06
C LYS A 25 91.13 -89.15 28.89
N LYS A 26 90.99 -87.81 28.85
CA LYS A 26 91.64 -86.94 27.84
C LYS A 26 93.17 -86.97 27.92
N GLN A 27 93.72 -87.23 29.11
CA GLN A 27 95.16 -87.41 29.33
C GLN A 27 95.68 -88.80 28.93
N GLY A 28 94.81 -89.68 28.41
CA GLY A 28 95.18 -91.01 27.91
C GLY A 28 95.17 -92.12 28.97
N SER A 29 94.68 -91.85 30.18
CA SER A 29 94.60 -92.87 31.24
C SER A 29 93.61 -93.99 30.90
N SER A 30 93.97 -95.25 31.20
CA SER A 30 93.07 -96.40 31.07
C SER A 30 91.93 -96.34 32.11
N HIS A 31 90.84 -97.08 31.88
CA HIS A 31 89.70 -97.11 32.82
C HIS A 31 90.13 -97.61 34.21
N GLN A 32 91.05 -98.57 34.29
CA GLN A 32 91.64 -99.03 35.54
C GLN A 32 92.44 -97.94 36.27
N ALA A 33 93.22 -97.14 35.54
CA ALA A 33 93.95 -96.01 36.12
C ALA A 33 93.01 -94.91 36.62
N VAL A 34 91.90 -94.67 35.91
CA VAL A 34 90.85 -93.75 36.36
C VAL A 34 90.18 -94.27 37.63
N ILE A 35 89.88 -95.57 37.71
CA ILE A 35 89.28 -96.18 38.91
C ILE A 35 90.23 -96.06 40.10
N GLN A 36 91.52 -96.34 39.93
CA GLN A 36 92.54 -96.19 40.99
C GLN A 36 92.62 -94.74 41.47
N HIS A 37 92.67 -93.78 40.55
CA HIS A 37 92.69 -92.36 40.91
C HIS A 37 91.43 -91.93 41.67
N LEU A 38 90.25 -92.42 41.29
CA LEU A 38 89.01 -92.15 42.01
C LEU A 38 89.00 -92.78 43.41
N THR A 39 89.56 -93.99 43.56
CA THR A 39 89.66 -94.68 44.86
C THR A 39 90.62 -93.96 45.80
N GLU A 40 91.80 -93.58 45.30
CA GLU A 40 92.88 -93.07 46.14
C GLU A 40 92.80 -91.57 46.39
N GLN A 41 92.48 -90.77 45.36
CA GLN A 41 92.49 -89.31 45.46
C GLN A 41 91.12 -88.73 45.80
N GLN A 42 90.04 -89.40 45.38
CA GLN A 42 88.66 -88.92 45.58
C GLN A 42 87.89 -89.77 46.62
N ASN A 43 88.56 -90.70 47.32
CA ASN A 43 87.99 -91.59 48.34
C ASN A 43 86.67 -92.25 47.89
N MET A 44 86.68 -92.87 46.71
CA MET A 44 85.49 -93.54 46.15
C MET A 44 84.97 -94.63 47.12
N PRO A 45 83.72 -94.52 47.62
CA PRO A 45 83.23 -95.36 48.71
C PRO A 45 82.66 -96.72 48.24
N PHE A 46 83.01 -97.18 47.03
CA PHE A 46 82.48 -98.41 46.44
C PHE A 46 83.41 -98.99 45.37
N ASP A 47 83.33 -100.30 45.17
CA ASP A 47 84.06 -100.97 44.08
C ASP A 47 83.38 -100.74 42.72
N LEU A 48 84.19 -100.34 41.74
CA LEU A 48 83.79 -100.05 40.36
C LEU A 48 84.61 -100.90 39.39
N SER A 49 83.95 -101.60 38.46
CA SER A 49 84.62 -102.31 37.37
C SER A 49 84.76 -101.43 36.12
N GLU A 50 85.74 -101.72 35.27
CA GLU A 50 85.97 -100.99 34.01
C GLU A 50 84.76 -101.05 33.06
N SER A 51 84.08 -102.20 33.00
CA SER A 51 82.88 -102.40 32.16
C SER A 51 81.71 -101.53 32.64
N LEU A 52 81.55 -101.38 33.96
CA LEU A 52 80.52 -100.52 34.55
C LEU A 52 80.86 -99.04 34.34
N LEU A 53 82.12 -98.63 34.53
CA LEU A 53 82.55 -97.26 34.26
C LEU A 53 82.33 -96.88 32.78
N SER A 54 82.71 -97.76 31.84
CA SER A 54 82.52 -97.53 30.40
C SER A 54 81.03 -97.42 30.04
N ARG A 55 80.18 -98.25 30.64
CA ARG A 55 78.72 -98.20 30.44
C ARG A 55 78.13 -96.89 30.94
N TYR A 56 78.51 -96.44 32.15
CA TYR A 56 78.03 -95.18 32.69
C TYR A 56 78.51 -93.97 31.87
N LEU A 57 79.77 -93.96 31.43
CA LEU A 57 80.30 -92.87 30.59
C LEU A 57 79.58 -92.77 29.23
N LYS A 58 79.23 -93.91 28.61
CA LYS A 58 78.44 -93.92 27.39
C LYS A 58 77.02 -93.37 27.64
N GLU A 59 76.37 -93.83 28.71
CA GLU A 59 75.04 -93.36 29.10
C GLU A 59 75.02 -91.84 29.39
N PHE A 60 76.04 -91.32 30.08
CA PHE A 60 76.17 -89.89 30.34
C PHE A 60 76.34 -89.05 29.06
N SER A 61 77.03 -89.58 28.04
CA SER A 61 77.19 -88.87 26.75
C SER A 61 75.89 -88.79 25.94
N GLU A 62 75.04 -89.83 26.01
CA GLU A 62 73.73 -89.86 25.36
C GLU A 62 72.75 -88.89 26.07
N ASP A 63 72.77 -88.87 27.41
CA ASP A 63 71.99 -87.92 28.23
C ASP A 63 72.36 -86.46 27.95
N GLU A 64 73.66 -86.14 27.80
CA GLU A 64 74.14 -84.78 27.50
C GLU A 64 73.71 -84.30 26.11
N SER A 65 73.76 -85.19 25.09
CA SER A 65 73.31 -84.87 23.73
C SER A 65 71.80 -84.58 23.67
N THR A 66 71.02 -85.30 24.47
CA THR A 66 69.56 -85.12 24.59
C THR A 66 69.24 -83.83 25.33
N TYR A 67 69.94 -83.57 26.43
CA TYR A 67 69.79 -82.33 27.20
C TYR A 67 70.12 -81.09 26.36
N LYS A 68 71.21 -81.12 25.59
CA LYS A 68 71.59 -80.01 24.71
C LYS A 68 70.51 -79.70 23.66
N LYS A 69 69.98 -80.73 22.98
CA LYS A 69 68.88 -80.56 22.01
C LYS A 69 67.61 -79.98 22.64
N VAL A 70 67.25 -80.43 23.85
CA VAL A 70 66.09 -79.89 24.57
C VAL A 70 66.33 -78.43 24.96
N ASN A 71 67.52 -78.09 25.45
CA ASN A 71 67.89 -76.73 25.83
C ASN A 71 67.89 -75.77 24.63
N ASP A 72 68.49 -76.17 23.50
CA ASP A 72 68.51 -75.36 22.27
C ASP A 72 67.07 -75.12 21.75
N ASN A 73 66.20 -76.14 21.81
CA ASN A 73 64.79 -75.99 21.45
C ASN A 73 64.02 -75.05 22.40
N LEU A 74 64.31 -75.10 23.71
CA LEU A 74 63.72 -74.19 24.69
C LEU A 74 64.20 -72.76 24.45
N GLN A 75 65.49 -72.56 24.18
CA GLN A 75 66.07 -71.26 23.89
C GLN A 75 65.49 -70.66 22.61
N ASN A 76 65.39 -71.44 21.53
CA ASN A 76 64.70 -71.02 20.30
C ASN A 76 63.23 -70.66 20.52
N ARG A 77 62.52 -71.38 21.40
CA ARG A 77 61.14 -71.05 21.77
C ARG A 77 61.05 -69.76 22.59
N LEU A 78 62.02 -69.52 23.47
CA LEU A 78 62.12 -68.29 24.26
C LEU A 78 62.42 -67.08 23.37
N GLU A 79 63.37 -67.19 22.44
CA GLU A 79 63.69 -66.13 21.47
C GLU A 79 62.47 -65.76 20.62
N ARG A 80 61.78 -66.75 20.03
CA ARG A 80 60.53 -66.47 19.28
C ARG A 80 59.44 -65.82 20.12
N LYS A 81 59.36 -66.14 21.41
CA LYS A 81 58.42 -65.49 22.33
C LYS A 81 58.85 -64.04 22.60
N ASN A 82 60.13 -63.79 22.78
CA ASN A 82 60.68 -62.44 22.96
C ASN A 82 60.46 -61.57 21.72
N ASP A 83 60.66 -62.11 20.51
CA ASP A 83 60.41 -61.37 19.26
C ASP A 83 58.94 -60.94 19.14
N ARG A 84 58.01 -61.87 19.43
CA ARG A 84 56.57 -61.56 19.45
C ARG A 84 56.21 -60.50 20.50
N LEU A 85 56.86 -60.55 21.67
CA LEU A 85 56.67 -59.53 22.70
C LEU A 85 57.21 -58.16 22.26
N ALA A 86 58.35 -58.12 21.58
CA ALA A 86 58.92 -56.89 21.03
C ALA A 86 57.99 -56.27 19.97
N GLU A 87 57.46 -57.07 19.05
CA GLU A 87 56.48 -56.64 18.05
C GLU A 87 55.22 -56.06 18.71
N LYS A 88 54.67 -56.74 19.72
CA LYS A 88 53.50 -56.26 20.47
C LYS A 88 53.80 -54.97 21.24
N ASN A 89 55.00 -54.82 21.80
CA ASN A 89 55.41 -53.59 22.44
C ASN A 89 55.50 -52.42 21.46
N HIS A 90 56.02 -52.66 20.24
CA HIS A 90 56.02 -51.64 19.18
C HIS A 90 54.60 -51.25 18.75
N GLU A 91 53.69 -52.22 18.62
CA GLU A 91 52.28 -51.97 18.33
C GLU A 91 51.63 -51.10 19.43
N ILE A 92 51.83 -51.44 20.71
CA ILE A 92 51.34 -50.66 21.85
C ILE A 92 51.90 -49.23 21.84
N GLN A 93 53.19 -49.05 21.57
CA GLN A 93 53.78 -47.71 21.48
C GLN A 93 53.16 -46.89 20.32
N ASN A 94 52.93 -47.50 19.17
CA ASN A 94 52.28 -46.84 18.05
C ASN A 94 50.84 -46.44 18.37
N LEU A 95 50.09 -47.32 19.05
CA LEU A 95 48.74 -47.01 19.53
C LEU A 95 48.75 -45.86 20.55
N LYS A 96 49.71 -45.85 21.48
CA LYS A 96 49.87 -44.75 22.45
C LYS A 96 50.12 -43.42 21.76
N ARG A 97 51.04 -43.35 20.78
CA ARG A 97 51.29 -42.12 19.99
C ARG A 97 50.09 -41.68 19.16
N ARG A 98 49.26 -42.62 18.68
CA ARG A 98 48.00 -42.28 17.98
C ARG A 98 46.96 -41.72 18.93
N LEU A 99 46.85 -42.29 20.14
CA LEU A 99 45.94 -41.82 21.18
C LEU A 99 46.32 -40.40 21.63
N GLU A 100 47.60 -40.15 21.92
CA GLU A 100 48.12 -38.83 22.30
C GLU A 100 47.78 -37.77 21.24
N ARG A 101 48.02 -38.04 19.96
CA ARG A 101 47.65 -37.13 18.86
C ARG A 101 46.15 -36.91 18.72
N THR A 102 45.31 -37.86 19.12
CA THR A 102 43.85 -37.69 19.10
C THR A 102 43.40 -36.85 20.30
N LEU A 103 43.97 -37.07 21.48
CA LEU A 103 43.70 -36.27 22.67
C LEU A 103 44.10 -34.81 22.46
N GLU A 104 45.26 -34.55 21.86
CA GLU A 104 45.72 -33.20 21.55
C GLU A 104 44.79 -32.49 20.55
N ARG A 105 44.33 -33.20 19.52
CA ARG A 105 43.33 -32.68 18.57
C ARG A 105 41.99 -32.37 19.25
N ASN A 106 41.52 -33.26 20.13
CA ASN A 106 40.27 -33.02 20.86
C ASN A 106 40.38 -31.81 21.78
N LEU A 107 41.51 -31.66 22.48
CA LEU A 107 41.75 -30.48 23.33
C LEU A 107 41.72 -29.18 22.51
N HIS A 108 42.34 -29.17 21.33
CA HIS A 108 42.28 -28.03 20.42
C HIS A 108 40.84 -27.72 19.99
N LEU A 109 40.06 -28.74 19.63
CA LEU A 109 38.66 -28.58 19.25
C LEU A 109 37.79 -28.06 20.41
N ASP A 110 38.05 -28.49 21.63
CA ASP A 110 37.33 -28.01 22.81
C ASP A 110 37.59 -26.51 23.04
N VAL A 111 38.85 -26.08 22.93
CA VAL A 111 39.22 -24.65 23.01
C VAL A 111 38.55 -23.84 21.89
N GLU A 112 38.60 -24.34 20.65
CA GLU A 112 37.97 -23.67 19.50
C GLU A 112 36.45 -23.56 19.67
N ASN A 113 35.80 -24.62 20.17
CA ASN A 113 34.37 -24.62 20.46
C ASN A 113 34.00 -23.60 21.54
N GLU A 114 34.78 -23.46 22.60
CA GLU A 114 34.54 -22.44 23.63
C GLU A 114 34.70 -21.02 23.05
N CYS A 115 35.75 -20.77 22.25
CA CYS A 115 35.90 -19.49 21.56
C CYS A 115 34.72 -19.17 20.63
N LEU A 116 34.19 -20.17 19.93
CA LEU A 116 33.01 -20.02 19.08
C LEU A 116 31.74 -19.73 19.88
N LYS A 117 31.54 -20.39 21.02
CA LYS A 117 30.42 -20.11 21.93
C LYS A 117 30.46 -18.67 22.45
N ASP A 118 31.62 -18.22 22.91
CA ASP A 118 31.81 -16.84 23.39
C ASP A 118 31.55 -15.82 22.28
N ARG A 119 32.08 -16.06 21.07
CA ARG A 119 31.82 -15.21 19.90
C ARG A 119 30.32 -15.15 19.58
N ASN A 120 29.63 -16.28 19.59
CA ASN A 120 28.20 -16.34 19.32
C ASN A 120 27.39 -15.57 20.37
N ARG A 121 27.74 -15.72 21.65
CA ARG A 121 27.12 -14.96 22.74
C ARG A 121 27.28 -13.45 22.56
N ILE A 122 28.50 -12.99 22.23
CA ILE A 122 28.77 -11.56 21.98
C ILE A 122 27.94 -11.04 20.79
N LEU A 123 27.79 -11.85 19.74
CA LEU A 123 26.98 -11.47 18.58
C LEU A 123 25.50 -11.38 18.95
N GLU A 124 24.98 -12.36 19.70
CA GLU A 124 23.60 -12.36 20.17
C GLU A 124 23.29 -11.12 21.03
N ASP A 125 24.16 -10.77 21.98
CA ASP A 125 24.02 -9.56 22.80
C ASP A 125 23.99 -8.29 21.94
N LYS A 126 24.85 -8.19 20.91
CA LYS A 126 24.86 -7.05 19.98
C LYS A 126 23.60 -7.00 19.11
N PHE A 127 23.08 -8.15 18.70
CA PHE A 127 21.83 -8.23 17.95
C PHE A 127 20.65 -7.75 18.81
N LEU A 128 20.56 -8.22 20.06
CA LEU A 128 19.51 -7.80 21.00
C LEU A 128 19.60 -6.31 21.35
N ASP A 129 20.80 -5.77 21.56
CA ASP A 129 21.00 -4.32 21.75
C ASP A 129 20.57 -3.53 20.50
N GLY A 130 20.95 -4.00 19.32
CA GLY A 130 20.53 -3.42 18.04
C GLY A 130 19.00 -3.38 17.91
N GLU A 131 18.32 -4.49 18.19
CA GLU A 131 16.86 -4.57 18.14
C GLU A 131 16.20 -3.62 19.15
N ALA A 132 16.72 -3.54 20.37
CA ALA A 132 16.24 -2.61 21.38
C ALA A 132 16.42 -1.14 20.94
N ARG A 133 17.56 -0.81 20.33
CA ARG A 133 17.81 0.52 19.75
C ARG A 133 16.86 0.84 18.59
N PHE A 134 16.57 -0.12 17.72
CA PHE A 134 15.57 0.05 16.65
C PHE A 134 14.17 0.30 17.22
N LYS A 135 13.72 -0.51 18.19
CA LYS A 135 12.42 -0.30 18.85
C LYS A 135 12.34 1.07 19.53
N ASN A 136 13.43 1.52 20.16
CA ASN A 136 13.50 2.87 20.74
C ASN A 136 13.45 3.96 19.67
N LEU A 137 14.08 3.76 18.50
CA LEU A 137 14.01 4.69 17.38
C LEU A 137 12.60 4.76 16.78
N GLU A 138 11.90 3.64 16.67
CA GLU A 138 10.50 3.60 16.23
C GLU A 138 9.56 4.31 17.22
N ARG A 139 9.83 4.16 18.53
CA ARG A 139 9.12 4.87 19.60
C ARG A 139 9.54 6.32 19.75
N TYR A 140 10.66 6.71 19.14
CA TYR A 140 11.17 8.07 19.23
C TYR A 140 10.16 9.02 18.61
N LYS A 141 9.63 9.93 19.44
CA LYS A 141 8.61 10.90 19.03
C LYS A 141 9.02 11.68 17.78
N GLY A 142 10.32 11.97 17.60
CA GLY A 142 10.80 12.65 16.39
C GLY A 142 10.56 11.84 15.11
N LEU A 143 10.85 10.53 15.09
CA LEU A 143 10.64 9.70 13.89
C LEU A 143 9.15 9.52 13.61
N HIS A 144 8.35 9.31 14.65
CA HIS A 144 6.90 9.23 14.53
C HIS A 144 6.31 10.53 13.97
N ASN A 145 6.71 11.68 14.52
CA ASN A 145 6.28 13.00 14.08
C ASN A 145 6.70 13.26 12.62
N VAL A 146 7.91 12.86 12.22
CA VAL A 146 8.37 13.00 10.83
C VAL A 146 7.50 12.16 9.90
N ARG A 147 7.24 10.88 10.22
CA ARG A 147 6.36 10.02 9.42
C ARG A 147 4.93 10.56 9.35
N GLN A 148 4.42 11.12 10.44
CA GLN A 148 3.10 11.74 10.46
C GLN A 148 3.07 12.97 9.54
N LYS A 149 4.07 13.87 9.64
CA LYS A 149 4.16 15.04 8.76
C LYS A 149 4.28 14.67 7.29
N PHE A 150 5.00 13.60 6.95
CA PHE A 150 5.05 13.10 5.58
C PHE A 150 3.67 12.69 5.08
N ARG A 151 2.90 11.94 5.88
CA ARG A 151 1.52 11.56 5.51
C ARG A 151 0.60 12.77 5.36
N GLU A 152 0.68 13.74 6.27
CA GLU A 152 -0.10 15.00 6.16
C GLU A 152 0.26 15.81 4.90
N LEU A 153 1.53 15.75 4.46
CA LEU A 153 1.97 16.41 3.23
C LEU A 153 1.52 15.65 1.98
N GLU A 154 1.54 14.32 2.01
CA GLU A 154 1.02 13.47 0.92
C GLU A 154 -0.48 13.73 0.70
N GLU A 155 -1.28 13.72 1.78
CA GLU A 155 -2.72 13.99 1.72
C GLU A 155 -3.02 15.38 1.16
N LYS A 156 -2.32 16.43 1.66
CA LYS A 156 -2.48 17.78 1.12
C LYS A 156 -2.09 17.88 -0.34
N ASN A 157 -1.05 17.17 -0.76
CA ASN A 157 -0.61 17.17 -2.15
C ASN A 157 -1.67 16.54 -3.07
N ASP A 158 -2.29 15.45 -2.64
CA ASP A 158 -3.38 14.81 -3.36
C ASP A 158 -4.60 15.73 -3.47
N ASP A 159 -4.98 16.41 -2.38
CA ASP A 159 -6.06 17.41 -2.37
C ASP A 159 -5.79 18.58 -3.33
N PHE A 160 -4.55 19.08 -3.35
CA PHE A 160 -4.14 20.10 -4.30
C PHE A 160 -4.24 19.61 -5.74
N PHE A 161 -3.81 18.37 -6.00
CA PHE A 161 -3.88 17.79 -7.33
C PHE A 161 -5.33 17.67 -7.82
N GLN A 162 -6.25 17.19 -6.99
CA GLN A 162 -7.68 17.14 -7.32
C GLN A 162 -8.28 18.52 -7.53
N SER A 163 -7.88 19.50 -6.71
CA SER A 163 -8.33 20.88 -6.83
C SER A 163 -7.90 21.49 -8.16
N ILE A 164 -6.62 21.31 -8.54
CA ILE A 164 -6.08 21.77 -9.82
C ILE A 164 -6.84 21.13 -10.99
N LEU A 165 -7.01 19.81 -10.97
CA LEU A 165 -7.77 19.10 -12.01
C LEU A 165 -9.21 19.61 -12.14
N SER A 166 -9.87 19.91 -11.02
CA SER A 166 -11.24 20.46 -11.05
C SER A 166 -11.29 21.86 -11.67
N LEU A 167 -10.27 22.68 -11.41
CA LEU A 167 -10.14 24.02 -11.97
C LEU A 167 -9.83 23.96 -13.46
N GLU A 168 -8.91 23.09 -13.88
CA GLU A 168 -8.59 22.86 -15.28
C GLU A 168 -9.84 22.47 -16.08
N ARG A 169 -10.61 21.50 -15.59
CA ARG A 169 -11.89 21.11 -16.22
C ARG A 169 -12.91 22.25 -16.29
N ARG A 170 -12.99 23.09 -15.26
CA ARG A 170 -13.88 24.27 -15.26
C ARG A 170 -13.40 25.31 -16.28
N CYS A 171 -12.10 25.54 -16.38
CA CYS A 171 -11.52 26.44 -17.38
C CYS A 171 -11.78 25.94 -18.80
N GLU A 172 -11.57 24.65 -19.05
CA GLU A 172 -11.91 24.01 -20.33
C GLU A 172 -13.41 24.14 -20.67
N GLY A 173 -14.28 23.92 -19.69
CA GLY A 173 -15.73 24.08 -19.86
C GLY A 173 -16.16 25.52 -20.12
N LEU A 174 -15.41 26.51 -19.63
CA LEU A 174 -15.69 27.94 -19.81
C LEU A 174 -15.06 28.53 -21.08
N ALA A 175 -14.07 27.87 -21.68
CA ALA A 175 -13.37 28.39 -22.86
C ALA A 175 -14.34 28.63 -24.02
N LYS A 176 -15.13 27.62 -24.41
CA LYS A 176 -16.11 27.73 -25.50
C LYS A 176 -17.18 28.80 -25.29
N PRO A 177 -17.92 28.85 -24.15
CA PRO A 177 -18.92 29.88 -23.95
C PRO A 177 -18.31 31.29 -23.88
N HIS A 178 -17.05 31.44 -23.48
CA HIS A 178 -16.36 32.72 -23.53
C HIS A 178 -15.96 33.12 -24.96
N GLU A 179 -15.52 32.18 -25.80
CA GLU A 179 -15.30 32.41 -27.23
C GLU A 179 -16.61 32.82 -27.92
N GLU A 180 -17.71 32.07 -27.71
CA GLU A 180 -19.03 32.37 -28.27
C GLU A 180 -19.57 33.73 -27.78
N ALA A 181 -19.34 34.09 -26.52
CA ALA A 181 -19.74 35.39 -25.97
C ALA A 181 -18.95 36.52 -26.62
N ASN A 182 -17.63 36.35 -26.84
CA ASN A 182 -16.80 37.32 -27.54
C ASN A 182 -17.26 37.51 -28.99
N GLU A 183 -17.53 36.42 -29.72
CA GLU A 183 -18.06 36.52 -31.09
C GLU A 183 -19.39 37.28 -31.14
N LYS A 184 -20.30 37.03 -30.20
CA LYS A 184 -21.56 37.79 -30.10
C LYS A 184 -21.35 39.26 -29.78
N ILE A 185 -20.38 39.58 -28.92
CA ILE A 185 -20.04 40.97 -28.60
C ILE A 185 -19.52 41.68 -29.85
N GLU A 186 -18.65 41.04 -30.63
CA GLU A 186 -18.14 41.60 -31.89
C GLU A 186 -19.27 41.87 -32.90
N ILE A 187 -20.21 40.91 -33.06
CA ILE A 187 -21.37 41.09 -33.94
C ILE A 187 -22.23 42.28 -33.48
N LEU A 188 -22.56 42.36 -32.19
CA LEU A 188 -23.38 43.44 -31.64
C LEU A 188 -22.67 44.80 -31.69
N GLN A 189 -21.34 44.82 -31.59
CA GLN A 189 -20.55 46.04 -31.79
C GLN A 189 -20.66 46.53 -33.23
N ALA A 190 -20.48 45.64 -34.21
CA ALA A 190 -20.63 45.97 -35.63
C ALA A 190 -22.06 46.45 -35.96
N GLU A 191 -23.09 45.81 -35.38
CA GLU A 191 -24.48 46.26 -35.54
C GLU A 191 -24.71 47.65 -34.92
N ASN A 192 -24.17 47.92 -33.73
CA ASN A 192 -24.27 49.24 -33.09
C ASN A 192 -23.57 50.33 -33.91
N GLU A 193 -22.40 50.05 -34.47
CA GLU A 193 -21.70 51.00 -35.35
C GLU A 193 -22.53 51.30 -36.60
N LYS A 194 -23.14 50.28 -37.20
CA LYS A 194 -24.06 50.46 -38.34
C LYS A 194 -25.29 51.28 -37.98
N LEU A 195 -25.96 50.95 -36.87
CA LEU A 195 -27.13 51.69 -36.39
C LEU A 195 -26.80 53.15 -36.06
N LYS A 196 -25.62 53.40 -35.50
CA LYS A 196 -25.14 54.76 -35.23
C LYS A 196 -24.94 55.54 -36.53
N HIS A 197 -24.31 54.93 -37.53
CA HIS A 197 -24.18 55.52 -38.86
C HIS A 197 -25.55 55.82 -39.50
N ASP A 198 -26.48 54.86 -39.46
CA ASP A 198 -27.84 55.03 -40.01
C ASP A 198 -28.60 56.15 -39.28
N PHE A 199 -28.47 56.24 -37.95
CA PHE A 199 -29.05 57.31 -37.15
C PHE A 199 -28.49 58.68 -37.51
N ASP A 200 -27.16 58.81 -37.63
CA ASP A 200 -26.50 60.05 -38.03
C ASP A 200 -26.97 60.51 -39.43
N LEU A 201 -27.18 59.56 -40.35
CA LEU A 201 -27.66 59.82 -41.71
C LEU A 201 -29.12 60.31 -41.71
N ILE A 202 -30.01 59.65 -40.98
CA ILE A 202 -31.41 60.09 -40.79
C ILE A 202 -31.45 61.46 -40.12
N GLN A 203 -30.58 61.73 -39.14
CA GLN A 203 -30.54 63.02 -38.47
C GLN A 203 -30.08 64.13 -39.43
N ALA A 204 -29.11 63.86 -40.31
CA ALA A 204 -28.69 64.78 -41.35
C ALA A 204 -29.84 65.06 -42.36
N GLU A 205 -30.54 64.01 -42.82
CA GLU A 205 -31.71 64.15 -43.70
C GLU A 205 -32.84 64.95 -43.03
N LEU A 206 -33.08 64.74 -41.73
CA LEU A 206 -34.07 65.47 -40.97
C LEU A 206 -33.71 66.96 -40.89
N GLU A 207 -32.47 67.31 -40.56
CA GLU A 207 -32.02 68.70 -40.52
C GLU A 207 -32.07 69.34 -41.91
N GLU A 208 -31.70 68.62 -42.97
CA GLU A 208 -31.86 69.09 -44.35
C GLU A 208 -33.34 69.34 -44.70
N SER A 209 -34.23 68.42 -44.32
CA SER A 209 -35.67 68.57 -44.56
C SER A 209 -36.27 69.76 -43.79
N LYS A 210 -35.86 69.96 -42.53
CA LYS A 210 -36.24 71.14 -41.72
C LYS A 210 -35.76 72.42 -42.39
N GLN A 211 -34.52 72.45 -42.89
CA GLN A 211 -34.00 73.58 -43.64
C GLN A 211 -34.81 73.84 -44.90
N ARG A 212 -35.11 72.82 -45.72
CA ARG A 212 -35.96 72.94 -46.91
C ARG A 212 -37.34 73.51 -46.59
N VAL A 213 -37.98 73.00 -45.52
CA VAL A 213 -39.27 73.50 -45.02
C VAL A 213 -39.17 74.96 -44.55
N SER A 214 -38.07 75.35 -43.92
CA SER A 214 -37.84 76.73 -43.48
C SER A 214 -37.51 77.70 -44.62
N SER A 215 -36.93 77.22 -45.72
CA SER A 215 -36.58 78.02 -46.91
C SER A 215 -37.71 78.17 -47.94
N LEU A 216 -38.85 77.52 -47.74
CA LEU A 216 -40.03 77.66 -48.60
C LEU A 216 -40.62 79.08 -48.48
N PRO A 217 -40.85 79.82 -49.59
CA PRO A 217 -41.37 81.18 -49.53
C PRO A 217 -42.84 81.20 -49.08
N GLN A 218 -43.08 81.59 -47.83
CA GLN A 218 -44.28 82.29 -47.36
C GLN A 218 -45.67 81.64 -47.55
N ASP A 219 -45.80 80.32 -47.42
CA ASP A 219 -47.12 79.69 -47.20
C ASP A 219 -47.74 80.04 -45.84
N GLN A 220 -46.97 80.60 -44.90
CA GLN A 220 -47.52 81.14 -43.65
C GLN A 220 -48.59 82.20 -43.89
N SER A 221 -48.44 83.05 -44.92
CA SER A 221 -49.45 84.06 -45.26
C SER A 221 -50.72 83.44 -45.85
N ALA A 222 -50.59 82.37 -46.65
CA ALA A 222 -51.69 81.61 -47.21
C ALA A 222 -52.44 80.81 -46.12
N ILE A 223 -51.71 80.20 -45.19
CA ILE A 223 -52.26 79.50 -44.03
C ILE A 223 -52.94 80.48 -43.06
N GLN A 224 -52.40 81.68 -42.85
CA GLN A 224 -53.05 82.73 -42.05
C GLN A 224 -54.38 83.15 -42.67
N ARG A 225 -54.39 83.42 -44.00
CA ARG A 225 -55.60 83.76 -44.75
C ARG A 225 -56.64 82.64 -44.72
N LEU A 226 -56.22 81.38 -44.83
CA LEU A 226 -57.12 80.23 -44.71
C LEU A 226 -57.69 80.09 -43.31
N LYS A 227 -56.89 80.33 -42.26
CA LYS A 227 -57.37 80.38 -40.86
C LYS A 227 -58.39 81.49 -40.65
N GLU A 228 -58.14 82.69 -41.15
CA GLU A 228 -59.09 83.81 -41.09
C GLU A 228 -60.39 83.49 -41.84
N LYS A 229 -60.29 82.85 -43.01
CA LYS A 229 -61.46 82.42 -43.80
C LYS A 229 -62.27 81.32 -43.09
N ILE A 230 -61.62 80.40 -42.39
CA ILE A 230 -62.29 79.38 -41.55
C ILE A 230 -63.05 80.07 -40.40
N VAL A 231 -62.45 81.07 -39.75
CA VAL A 231 -63.09 81.83 -38.67
C VAL A 231 -64.30 82.61 -39.19
N GLN A 232 -64.19 83.27 -40.34
CA GLN A 232 -65.34 83.93 -40.98
C GLN A 232 -66.47 82.94 -41.27
N LEU A 233 -66.16 81.82 -41.93
CA LEU A 233 -67.16 80.79 -42.24
C LEU A 233 -67.77 80.17 -40.98
N THR A 234 -67.02 80.01 -39.88
CA THR A 234 -67.61 79.54 -38.62
C THR A 234 -68.53 80.56 -37.97
N THR A 235 -68.23 81.86 -38.07
CA THR A 235 -69.14 82.92 -37.59
C THR A 235 -70.40 83.03 -38.44
N GLU A 236 -70.28 82.92 -39.76
CA GLU A 236 -71.43 82.84 -40.67
C GLU A 236 -72.27 81.59 -40.39
N ASN A 237 -71.63 80.44 -40.19
CA ASN A 237 -72.37 79.22 -39.89
C ASN A 237 -73.05 79.28 -38.51
N LYS A 238 -72.46 79.94 -37.51
CA LYS A 238 -73.11 80.21 -36.22
C LYS A 238 -74.31 81.16 -36.36
N THR A 239 -74.18 82.22 -37.16
CA THR A 239 -75.29 83.15 -37.39
C THR A 239 -76.41 82.51 -38.21
N LEU A 240 -76.09 81.72 -39.23
CA LEU A 240 -77.06 80.92 -39.96
C LEU A 240 -77.70 79.84 -39.08
N SER A 241 -76.94 79.16 -38.22
CA SER A 241 -77.47 78.21 -37.25
C SER A 241 -78.42 78.88 -36.25
N SER A 242 -78.10 80.09 -35.77
CA SER A 242 -79.01 80.85 -34.90
C SER A 242 -80.31 81.21 -35.62
N LYS A 243 -80.25 81.68 -36.87
CA LYS A 243 -81.43 81.97 -37.69
C LYS A 243 -82.25 80.70 -37.97
N LEU A 244 -81.58 79.57 -38.21
CA LEU A 244 -82.24 78.29 -38.45
C LEU A 244 -82.95 77.80 -37.17
N SER A 245 -82.34 77.96 -36.00
CA SER A 245 -82.96 77.66 -34.71
C SER A 245 -84.16 78.57 -34.39
N GLU A 246 -84.13 79.84 -34.78
CA GLU A 246 -85.28 80.75 -34.68
C GLU A 246 -86.42 80.32 -35.61
N THR A 247 -86.11 79.88 -36.83
CA THR A 247 -87.13 79.33 -37.74
C THR A 247 -87.65 77.96 -37.31
N GLU A 248 -86.82 77.13 -36.68
CA GLU A 248 -87.18 75.80 -36.17
C GLU A 248 -88.03 75.89 -34.90
N THR A 249 -87.76 76.87 -34.02
CA THR A 249 -88.63 77.17 -32.87
C THR A 249 -89.98 77.75 -33.32
N ALA A 250 -90.02 78.57 -34.37
CA ALA A 250 -91.27 79.02 -34.98
C ALA A 250 -92.06 77.86 -35.62
N LEU A 251 -91.38 76.89 -36.23
CA LEU A 251 -92.00 75.65 -36.76
C LEU A 251 -92.47 74.71 -35.66
N GLN A 252 -91.70 74.54 -34.58
CA GLN A 252 -92.08 73.73 -33.42
C GLN A 252 -93.27 74.33 -32.68
N GLN A 253 -93.38 75.67 -32.55
CA GLN A 253 -94.57 76.32 -32.01
C GLN A 253 -95.82 76.07 -32.87
N LYS A 254 -95.66 76.00 -34.19
CA LYS A 254 -96.72 75.60 -35.14
C LYS A 254 -97.09 74.11 -34.97
N ARG A 255 -96.10 73.24 -34.83
CA ARG A 255 -96.29 71.79 -34.62
C ARG A 255 -96.87 71.44 -33.25
N THR A 256 -96.56 72.21 -32.20
CA THR A 256 -97.15 72.04 -30.86
C THR A 256 -98.59 72.55 -30.78
N ALA A 257 -98.99 73.46 -31.68
CA ALA A 257 -100.38 73.85 -31.84
C ALA A 257 -101.18 72.79 -32.62
N GLU A 258 -100.56 72.13 -33.61
CA GLU A 258 -101.18 71.01 -34.36
C GLU A 258 -101.21 69.68 -33.57
N LEU A 259 -100.24 69.42 -32.68
CA LEU A 259 -100.18 68.19 -31.85
C LEU A 259 -101.02 68.26 -30.56
N LEU A 260 -101.74 69.36 -30.30
CA LEU A 260 -102.71 69.45 -29.20
C LEU A 260 -104.09 68.86 -29.56
N GLU A 261 -104.32 68.54 -30.85
CA GLU A 261 -105.56 67.93 -31.36
C GLU A 261 -105.51 66.40 -31.49
N GLU A 262 -104.33 65.75 -31.46
CA GLU A 262 -104.21 64.31 -31.72
C GLU A 262 -103.36 63.56 -30.65
N ASP A 263 -104.06 62.98 -29.66
CA ASP A 263 -103.75 61.80 -28.83
C ASP A 263 -102.69 61.80 -27.68
N PRO A 264 -103.09 61.53 -26.42
CA PRO A 264 -102.21 61.53 -25.23
C PRO A 264 -101.77 60.12 -24.77
N GLN A 265 -101.09 59.32 -25.61
CA GLN A 265 -100.63 57.96 -25.20
C GLN A 265 -99.15 57.61 -25.42
N MET A 266 -98.28 58.51 -25.88
CA MET A 266 -96.85 58.21 -26.11
C MET A 266 -95.87 58.50 -24.95
N LEU A 267 -96.34 58.75 -23.72
CA LEU A 267 -95.45 59.11 -22.60
C LEU A 267 -94.77 57.90 -21.91
N ASN A 268 -95.35 56.71 -22.00
CA ASN A 268 -94.87 55.51 -21.27
C ASN A 268 -93.57 54.86 -21.82
N PRO A 269 -93.33 54.76 -23.15
CA PRO A 269 -92.13 54.10 -23.67
C PRO A 269 -90.84 54.89 -23.43
N ILE A 270 -90.93 56.23 -23.42
CA ILE A 270 -89.77 57.13 -23.29
C ILE A 270 -89.18 57.07 -21.87
N VAL A 271 -90.03 56.97 -20.85
CA VAL A 271 -89.60 56.85 -19.45
C VAL A 271 -89.01 55.46 -19.17
N ALA A 272 -89.60 54.41 -19.75
CA ALA A 272 -89.10 53.04 -19.63
C ALA A 272 -87.69 52.87 -20.23
N MET A 273 -87.44 53.47 -21.40
CA MET A 273 -86.15 53.40 -22.09
C MET A 273 -85.02 54.08 -21.29
N LYS A 274 -85.33 55.19 -20.60
CA LYS A 274 -84.36 55.94 -19.77
C LYS A 274 -83.95 55.18 -18.51
N LEU A 275 -84.86 54.39 -17.92
CA LEU A 275 -84.57 53.50 -16.79
C LEU A 275 -83.69 52.29 -17.20
N HIS A 276 -83.89 51.77 -18.41
CA HIS A 276 -83.11 50.65 -18.93
C HIS A 276 -81.64 51.01 -19.17
N ILE A 277 -81.38 52.21 -19.71
CA ILE A 277 -80.03 52.74 -19.93
C ILE A 277 -79.28 52.88 -18.59
N LYS A 278 -79.97 53.31 -17.54
CA LYS A 278 -79.38 53.49 -16.21
C LYS A 278 -78.97 52.16 -15.55
N ARG A 279 -79.75 51.09 -15.75
CA ARG A 279 -79.39 49.73 -15.31
C ARG A 279 -78.20 49.17 -16.07
N LEU A 280 -78.17 49.37 -17.39
CA LEU A 280 -77.04 48.91 -18.22
C LEU A 280 -75.72 49.58 -17.80
N GLN A 281 -75.74 50.87 -17.42
CA GLN A 281 -74.56 51.55 -16.88
C GLN A 281 -74.12 51.02 -15.51
N SER A 282 -75.04 50.64 -14.62
CA SER A 282 -74.67 50.06 -13.32
C SER A 282 -74.08 48.65 -13.46
N ASP A 283 -74.62 47.85 -14.38
CA ASP A 283 -74.14 46.49 -14.63
C ASP A 283 -72.74 46.49 -15.27
N LEU A 284 -72.48 47.46 -16.14
CA LEU A 284 -71.17 47.62 -16.79
C LEU A 284 -70.07 47.98 -15.77
N LYS A 285 -70.35 48.91 -14.84
CA LYS A 285 -69.43 49.23 -13.74
C LYS A 285 -69.20 48.06 -12.78
N ARG A 286 -70.24 47.26 -12.53
CA ARG A 286 -70.12 46.07 -11.67
C ARG A 286 -69.26 44.99 -12.31
N ASN A 287 -69.40 44.78 -13.62
CA ASN A 287 -68.59 43.82 -14.37
C ASN A 287 -67.13 44.26 -14.51
N GLU A 288 -66.84 45.55 -14.67
CA GLU A 288 -65.45 46.06 -14.61
C GLU A 288 -64.79 45.79 -13.25
N GLY A 289 -65.54 45.94 -12.15
CA GLY A 289 -65.07 45.59 -10.81
C GLY A 289 -64.70 44.11 -10.68
N LEU A 290 -65.58 43.22 -11.14
CA LEU A 290 -65.36 41.76 -11.13
C LEU A 290 -64.19 41.34 -12.03
N LEU A 291 -64.00 41.99 -13.18
CA LEU A 291 -62.85 41.74 -14.05
C LEU A 291 -61.53 42.14 -13.39
N ARG A 292 -61.55 43.22 -12.59
CA ARG A 292 -60.37 43.69 -11.87
C ARG A 292 -60.02 42.80 -10.67
N GLU A 293 -61.03 42.26 -9.99
CA GLU A 293 -60.85 41.27 -8.92
C GLU A 293 -60.33 39.94 -9.46
N THR A 294 -60.91 39.42 -10.55
CA THR A 294 -60.45 38.18 -11.19
C THR A 294 -59.03 38.31 -11.76
N ALA A 295 -58.65 39.47 -12.30
CA ALA A 295 -57.27 39.74 -12.72
C ALA A 295 -56.28 39.73 -11.53
N ASN A 296 -56.67 40.29 -10.39
CA ASN A 296 -55.86 40.28 -9.17
C ASN A 296 -55.76 38.88 -8.55
N GLU A 297 -56.83 38.08 -8.60
CA GLU A 297 -56.80 36.67 -8.17
C GLU A 297 -55.90 35.83 -9.07
N LEU A 298 -55.93 36.06 -10.39
CA LEU A 298 -55.06 35.36 -11.33
C LEU A 298 -53.58 35.68 -11.06
N SER A 299 -53.26 36.97 -10.86
CA SER A 299 -51.91 37.42 -10.53
C SER A 299 -51.41 36.83 -9.21
N ASN A 300 -52.26 36.79 -8.17
CA ASN A 300 -51.90 36.20 -6.89
C ASN A 300 -51.74 34.68 -6.99
N SER A 301 -52.56 34.00 -7.79
CA SER A 301 -52.43 32.55 -8.04
C SER A 301 -51.15 32.21 -8.81
N GLU A 302 -50.72 33.07 -9.74
CA GLU A 302 -49.49 32.84 -10.51
C GLU A 302 -48.25 33.01 -9.60
N ILE A 303 -48.30 33.97 -8.68
CA ILE A 303 -47.24 34.19 -7.68
C ILE A 303 -47.19 33.00 -6.71
N SER A 304 -48.33 32.49 -6.22
CA SER A 304 -48.34 31.33 -5.33
C SER A 304 -47.89 30.05 -6.05
N ALA A 305 -48.31 29.84 -7.31
CA ALA A 305 -47.89 28.69 -8.11
C ALA A 305 -46.38 28.69 -8.41
N LYS A 306 -45.76 29.86 -8.63
CA LYS A 306 -44.30 29.97 -8.75
C LYS A 306 -43.61 29.60 -7.44
N ARG A 307 -44.12 30.08 -6.30
CA ARG A 307 -43.59 29.78 -4.97
C ARG A 307 -43.64 28.28 -4.65
N ASP A 308 -44.75 27.62 -4.95
CA ASP A 308 -44.93 26.19 -4.69
C ASP A 308 -44.02 25.32 -5.58
N ARG A 309 -43.77 25.74 -6.84
CA ARG A 309 -42.78 25.06 -7.71
C ARG A 309 -41.36 25.15 -7.14
N PHE A 310 -40.95 26.31 -6.63
CA PHE A 310 -39.65 26.45 -5.98
C PHE A 310 -39.54 25.60 -4.70
N LEU A 311 -40.61 25.52 -3.92
CA LEU A 311 -40.66 24.68 -2.73
C LEU A 311 -40.52 23.19 -3.09
N ALA A 312 -41.22 22.73 -4.14
CA ALA A 312 -41.14 21.36 -4.64
C ALA A 312 -39.74 21.01 -5.17
N TYR A 313 -39.10 21.92 -5.91
CA TYR A 313 -37.71 21.71 -6.36
C TYR A 313 -36.73 21.64 -5.19
N GLY A 314 -36.90 22.48 -4.16
CA GLY A 314 -36.11 22.41 -2.94
C GLY A 314 -36.28 21.07 -2.21
N PHE A 315 -37.50 20.57 -2.10
CA PHE A 315 -37.77 19.28 -1.47
C PHE A 315 -37.18 18.11 -2.26
N MET A 316 -37.30 18.12 -3.59
CA MET A 316 -36.69 17.12 -4.48
C MET A 316 -35.17 17.11 -4.36
N PHE A 317 -34.55 18.29 -4.24
CA PHE A 317 -33.11 18.42 -4.03
C PHE A 317 -32.68 17.85 -2.68
N MET A 318 -33.42 18.14 -1.60
CA MET A 318 -33.14 17.59 -0.26
C MET A 318 -33.29 16.05 -0.23
N CYS A 319 -34.29 15.50 -0.91
CA CYS A 319 -34.44 14.05 -1.05
C CYS A 319 -33.28 13.41 -1.84
N LEU A 320 -32.79 14.08 -2.89
CA LEU A 320 -31.61 13.63 -3.64
C LEU A 320 -30.34 13.65 -2.79
N VAL A 321 -30.13 14.72 -2.01
CA VAL A 321 -29.00 14.81 -1.07
C VAL A 321 -29.08 13.71 -0.01
N LEU A 322 -30.26 13.45 0.55
CA LEU A 322 -30.46 12.35 1.50
C LEU A 322 -30.21 10.97 0.88
N LEU A 323 -30.60 10.75 -0.38
CA LEU A 323 -30.31 9.51 -1.11
C LEU A 323 -28.80 9.31 -1.34
N VAL A 324 -28.08 10.38 -1.67
CA VAL A 324 -26.61 10.33 -1.81
C VAL A 324 -25.95 10.01 -0.47
N PHE A 325 -26.43 10.61 0.62
CA PHE A 325 -25.94 10.31 1.98
C PHE A 325 -26.27 8.91 2.48
N LEU A 326 -27.28 8.23 1.94
CA LEU A 326 -27.64 6.85 2.29
C LEU A 326 -26.87 5.80 1.47
N PHE A 327 -26.28 6.18 0.34
CA PHE A 327 -25.50 5.31 -0.55
C PHE A 327 -23.97 5.46 -0.39
N ILE A 328 -23.54 6.39 0.46
CA ILE A 328 -22.18 6.50 1.02
C ILE A 328 -22.22 5.87 2.42
#